data_AF-A0A017HQE6-F1
#
_entry.id   AF-A0A017HQE6-F1
#
_cell.length_a   1.000
_cell.length_b   1.000
_cell.length_c   1.000
_cell.angle_alpha   90.00
_cell.angle_beta   90.00
_cell.angle_gamma   90.00
#
_symmetry.space_group_name_H-M   'P 1'
#
loop_
_entity.id
_entity.type
_entity.pdbx_description
1 polymer ?
#
loop_
_entity_poly.entity_id
_entity_poly.type
_entity_poly.pdbx_seq_one_letter_code
_entity_poly.pdbx_strand_id
1 'polypeptide(L)'
;MNPASPEILEGRLIAQRKVLAEILVRLGRQDPTLLDALEERSVFRDHEEDPGVVEPSPEFAIEAAVADEFRLIVEAVRRQMDQL
;
A
#
# COMPACT_ATOMS: atom_id res chain seq x y z
N MET A 1 3.71 1.91 27.92
CA MET A 1 3.86 2.00 26.45
C MET A 1 2.46 2.02 25.86
N ASN A 2 2.12 3.03 25.05
CA ASN A 2 0.81 3.10 24.40
C ASN A 2 0.86 2.26 23.10
N PRO A 3 0.13 1.14 22.99
CA PRO A 3 0.16 0.30 21.79
C PRO A 3 -0.44 0.98 20.55
N ALA A 4 -1.13 2.11 20.73
CA ALA A 4 -1.67 2.95 19.67
C ALA A 4 -0.82 4.20 19.39
N SER A 5 0.40 4.29 19.94
CA SER A 5 1.28 5.41 19.55
C SER A 5 1.65 5.31 18.06
N PRO A 6 1.82 6.44 17.37
CA PRO A 6 2.18 6.44 15.94
C PRO A 6 3.40 5.58 15.63
N GLU A 7 4.42 5.59 16.48
CA GLU A 7 5.67 4.85 16.28
C GLU A 7 5.46 3.33 16.39
N ILE A 8 4.62 2.89 17.33
CA ILE A 8 4.28 1.47 17.46
C ILE A 8 3.41 1.01 16.29
N LEU A 9 2.46 1.85 15.84
CA LEU A 9 1.64 1.56 14.68
C LEU A 9 2.48 1.48 13.40
N GLU A 10 3.41 2.41 13.20
CA GLU A 10 4.37 2.39 12.10
C GLU A 10 5.21 1.10 12.12
N GLY A 11 5.75 0.73 13.28
CA GLY A 11 6.49 -0.53 13.43
C GLY A 11 5.67 -1.77 13.04
N ARG A 12 4.38 -1.80 13.42
CA ARG A 12 3.46 -2.89 13.05
C ARG A 12 3.17 -2.91 11.56
N LEU A 13 2.93 -1.75 10.94
CA LEU A 13 2.71 -1.63 9.50
C LEU A 13 3.95 -2.08 8.70
N ILE A 14 5.15 -1.65 9.11
CA ILE A 14 6.41 -2.10 8.51
C ILE A 14 6.56 -3.61 8.60
N ALA A 15 6.25 -4.22 9.74
CA ALA A 15 6.32 -5.66 9.91
C ALA A 15 5.35 -6.40 8.97
N GLN A 16 4.11 -5.93 8.87
CA GLN A 16 3.12 -6.49 7.95
C GLN A 16 3.57 -6.37 6.49
N ARG A 17 4.07 -5.20 6.08
CA ARG A 17 4.57 -4.96 4.72
C ARG A 17 5.72 -5.90 4.36
N LYS A 18 6.65 -6.14 5.28
CA LYS A 18 7.75 -7.10 5.07
C LYS A 18 7.25 -8.53 4.88
N VAL A 19 6.28 -8.97 5.70
CA VAL A 19 5.68 -10.30 5.58
C VAL A 19 4.92 -10.46 4.27
N LEU A 20 4.12 -9.45 3.90
CA LEU A 20 3.39 -9.47 2.63
C LEU A 20 4.34 -9.49 1.43
N ALA A 21 5.39 -8.67 1.45
CA ALA A 21 6.37 -8.66 0.39
C ALA A 21 7.04 -10.03 0.21
N GLU A 22 7.44 -10.68 1.31
CA GLU A 22 8.04 -12.02 1.31
C GLU A 22 7.12 -13.07 0.66
N ILE A 23 5.82 -13.02 0.97
CA ILE A 23 4.82 -13.91 0.37
C ILE A 23 4.64 -13.59 -1.13
N LEU A 24 4.48 -12.32 -1.46
CA LEU A 24 4.21 -11.85 -2.82
C LEU A 24 5.39 -12.07 -3.78
N VAL A 25 6.64 -11.99 -3.32
CA VAL A 25 7.82 -12.35 -4.15
C VAL A 25 7.72 -13.80 -4.64
N ARG A 26 7.26 -14.72 -3.80
CA ARG A 26 7.11 -16.15 -4.16
C ARG A 26 5.96 -16.36 -5.12
N LEU A 27 4.83 -15.69 -4.89
CA LEU A 27 3.63 -15.80 -5.71
C LEU A 27 3.80 -15.09 -7.06
N GLY A 28 4.37 -13.88 -7.09
CA GLY A 28 4.59 -13.09 -8.29
C GLY A 28 5.54 -13.73 -9.30
N ARG A 29 6.44 -14.62 -8.84
CA ARG A 29 7.25 -15.46 -9.74
C ARG A 29 6.44 -16.51 -10.50
N GLN A 30 5.32 -16.95 -9.94
CA GLN A 30 4.41 -17.92 -10.55
C GLN A 30 3.34 -17.22 -11.40
N ASP A 31 2.89 -16.05 -10.97
CA ASP A 31 1.90 -15.23 -11.64
C ASP A 31 2.34 -13.76 -11.69
N PRO A 32 2.95 -13.32 -12.80
CA PRO A 32 3.36 -11.93 -12.97
C PRO A 32 2.19 -10.93 -12.90
N THR A 33 0.97 -11.35 -13.25
CA THR A 33 -0.21 -10.47 -13.30
C THR A 33 -0.70 -10.05 -11.91
N LEU A 34 -0.28 -10.79 -10.87
CA LEU A 34 -0.60 -10.47 -9.48
C LEU A 34 -0.07 -9.09 -9.07
N LEU A 35 1.13 -8.72 -9.50
CA LEU A 35 1.72 -7.42 -9.15
C LEU A 35 1.04 -6.28 -9.90
N ASP A 36 0.68 -6.49 -11.16
CA ASP A 36 -0.09 -5.51 -11.94
C ASP A 36 -1.45 -5.24 -11.28
N ALA A 37 -2.15 -6.29 -10.84
CA ALA A 37 -3.43 -6.16 -10.13
C ALA A 37 -3.30 -5.40 -8.78
N LEU A 38 -2.17 -5.54 -8.09
CA LEU A 38 -1.90 -4.79 -6.86
C LEU A 38 -1.51 -3.33 -7.15
N GLU A 39 -0.80 -3.07 -8.25
CA GLU A 39 -0.45 -1.73 -8.70
C GLU A 39 -1.72 -0.95 -9.11
N GLU A 40 -2.69 -1.59 -9.75
CA GLU A 40 -4.01 -0.97 -10.05
C GLU A 40 -4.77 -0.52 -8.80
N ARG A 41 -4.55 -1.19 -7.65
CA ARG A 41 -5.14 -0.84 -6.35
C ARG A 41 -4.39 0.30 -5.65
N SER A 42 -3.16 0.59 -6.08
CA SER A 42 -2.39 1.73 -5.58
C SER A 42 -2.83 3.07 -6.18
N VAL A 43 -3.68 3.04 -7.20
CA VAL A 43 -4.27 4.25 -7.80
C VAL A 43 -5.53 4.60 -7.03
N PHE A 44 -5.45 5.69 -6.26
CA PHE A 44 -6.64 6.36 -5.74
C PHE A 44 -7.44 6.92 -6.95
N ARG A 45 -8.59 6.33 -7.24
CA ARG A 45 -9.50 6.80 -8.30
C ARG A 45 -10.46 7.79 -7.68
N ASP A 46 -10.04 9.05 -7.63
CA ASP A 46 -10.93 10.13 -7.26
C ASP A 46 -12.03 10.23 -8.32
N HIS A 47 -13.27 9.92 -7.94
CA HIS A 47 -14.40 10.03 -8.85
C HIS A 47 -14.76 11.52 -8.92
N GLU A 48 -14.23 12.20 -9.93
CA GLU A 48 -14.54 13.60 -10.27
C GLU A 48 -14.11 14.64 -9.22
N GLU A 49 -12.85 15.09 -9.28
CA GLU A 49 -12.49 16.39 -8.71
C GLU A 49 -13.24 17.50 -9.49
N ASP A 50 -14.43 17.88 -9.02
CA ASP A 50 -15.03 19.17 -9.34
C ASP A 50 -14.11 20.26 -8.75
N PRO A 51 -13.55 21.19 -9.55
CA PRO A 51 -12.50 22.14 -9.14
C PRO A 51 -12.97 23.25 -8.17
N GLY A 52 -13.80 22.91 -7.19
CA GLY A 52 -14.39 23.84 -6.24
C GLY A 52 -14.75 23.30 -4.85
N VAL A 53 -14.65 21.99 -4.58
CA VAL A 53 -15.02 21.41 -3.27
C VAL A 53 -13.92 20.47 -2.76
N VAL A 54 -12.85 21.04 -2.22
CA VAL A 54 -11.91 20.28 -1.40
C VAL A 54 -12.36 20.42 0.06
N GLU A 55 -13.44 19.73 0.42
CA GLU A 55 -13.67 19.42 1.84
C GLU A 55 -12.95 18.10 2.14
N PRO A 56 -11.92 18.09 3.01
CA PRO A 56 -11.23 16.86 3.37
C PRO A 56 -12.17 16.00 4.23
N SER A 57 -12.92 15.11 3.58
CA SER A 57 -13.68 14.09 4.29
C SER A 57 -12.69 13.08 4.91
N PRO A 58 -12.91 12.61 6.14
CA PRO A 58 -12.10 11.55 6.75
C PRO A 58 -12.07 10.25 5.94
N GLU A 59 -13.08 10.03 5.11
CA GLU A 59 -13.21 8.86 4.24
C GLU A 59 -12.15 8.90 3.12
N PHE A 60 -11.92 10.08 2.52
CA PHE A 60 -10.86 10.26 1.52
C PHE A 60 -9.46 10.06 2.11
N ALA A 61 -9.24 10.45 3.37
CA ALA A 61 -7.95 10.26 4.04
C ALA A 61 -7.64 8.77 4.26
N ILE A 62 -8.64 7.95 4.56
CA ILE A 62 -8.47 6.51 4.73
C ILE A 62 -8.18 5.84 3.40
N GLU A 63 -8.94 6.17 2.35
CA GLU A 63 -8.74 5.57 1.02
C GLU A 63 -7.38 5.94 0.41
N ALA A 64 -6.96 7.19 0.58
CA ALA A 64 -5.61 7.63 0.19
C ALA A 64 -4.52 6.84 0.95
N ALA A 65 -4.67 6.67 2.27
CA ALA A 65 -3.73 5.89 3.07
C ALA A 65 -3.69 4.41 2.66
N VAL A 66 -4.82 3.83 2.23
CA VAL A 66 -4.89 2.48 1.69
C VAL A 66 -4.15 2.37 0.36
N ALA A 67 -4.40 3.31 -0.56
CA ALA A 67 -3.72 3.36 -1.86
C ALA A 67 -2.19 3.49 -1.69
N ASP A 68 -1.76 4.36 -0.78
CA ASP A 68 -0.35 4.50 -0.41
C ASP A 68 0.25 3.20 0.14
N GLU A 69 -0.48 2.47 0.99
CA GLU A 69 0.00 1.20 1.52
C GLU A 69 0.19 0.15 0.41
N PHE A 70 -0.75 0.07 -0.55
CA PHE A 70 -0.59 -0.80 -1.73
C PHE A 70 0.66 -0.46 -2.52
N ARG A 71 0.92 0.84 -2.78
CA ARG A 71 2.13 1.31 -3.46
C ARG A 71 3.40 0.86 -2.71
N LEU A 72 3.45 1.07 -1.40
CA LEU A 72 4.60 0.71 -0.57
C LEU A 72 4.85 -0.81 -0.56
N ILE A 73 3.78 -1.63 -0.58
CA ILE A 73 3.90 -3.09 -0.69
C ILE A 73 4.50 -3.48 -2.05
N VAL A 74 3.99 -2.94 -3.16
CA VAL A 74 4.51 -3.25 -4.51
C VAL A 74 5.99 -2.83 -4.63
N GLU A 75 6.36 -1.66 -4.14
CA GLU A 75 7.76 -1.20 -4.10
C GLU A 75 8.66 -2.12 -3.26
N ALA A 76 8.16 -2.65 -2.14
CA ALA A 76 8.90 -3.60 -1.32
C ALA A 76 9.13 -4.93 -2.06
N VAL A 77 8.10 -5.45 -2.76
CA VAL A 77 8.21 -6.67 -3.56
C VAL A 77 9.23 -6.50 -4.68
N ARG A 78 9.12 -5.42 -5.47
CA ARG A 78 10.05 -5.13 -6.59
C ARG A 78 11.50 -5.08 -6.10
N ARG A 79 11.77 -4.33 -5.02
CA ARG A 79 13.12 -4.26 -4.42
C ARG A 79 13.64 -5.63 -3.98
N GLN A 80 12.80 -6.50 -3.43
CA GLN A 80 13.23 -7.83 -3.02
C GLN A 80 13.47 -8.75 -4.22
N MET A 81 12.68 -8.62 -5.29
CA MET A 81 12.90 -9.38 -6.53
C MET A 81 14.22 -8.98 -7.20
N ASP A 82 14.59 -7.70 -7.18
CA ASP A 82 15.85 -7.20 -7.75
C ASP A 82 17.11 -7.66 -6.99
N GLN A 83 16.96 -8.08 -5.73
CA GLN A 83 18.07 -8.51 -4.85
C GLN A 83 18.36 -10.01 -4.91
N LEU A 84 17.59 -10.78 -5.68
CA LEU A 84 17.66 -12.24 -5.78
C LEU A 84 18.10 -12.68 -7.18
#